data_AF-A0A7S3K999-F1
#
_entry.id   AF-A0A7S3K999-F1
#
_cell.length_a   1.000
_cell.length_b   1.000
_cell.length_c   1.000
_cell.angle_alpha   90.00
_cell.angle_beta   90.00
_cell.angle_gamma   90.00
#
_symmetry.space_group_name_H-M   'P 1'
#
loop_
_entity.id
_entity.type
_entity.pdbx_description
1 polymer ?
#
loop_
_entity_poly.entity_id
_entity_poly.type
_entity_poly.pdbx_seq_one_letter_code
_entity_poly.pdbx_strand_id
1 'polypeptide(L)'
;QKNEEEQESKVNKLEKTKKKLIDKYEQKKVKDTNTFTGAGIVGFKARYNFILVPSEAAYQLMIESQTEMSILMIQSNINIDILDEDEIPAVVSFSDNDSGQFIATFRMNEPTNNIVLKVRASEGLHGSINAFIIPHKETSKICKRLDISILPLGLHEKISNLPNTEDLELSSITFTGTFTQKDVLSWISGSLPNVPKVYDQEQFVLYYKSTFVGTYLKIAIMREKCVISSNNLSALTILRKSIASEANSKGKQYEISSEIADESVETNLSLIHPKLEEQYKLARNVQLIDGLKELQMQEEDLNFLSDEYKEILGNAEKIKKSFESQPRKLHFLWGIIADLYNDIAIIKGIHDVSGQIPKLKQILNNYDFD
;
A
#
# COMPACT_ATOMS: atom_id res chain seq x y z
N GLN A 1 20.51 43.15 25.01
CA GLN A 1 20.31 43.52 26.43
C GLN A 1 18.85 43.35 26.87
N LYS A 2 17.89 44.23 26.54
CA LYS A 2 16.49 44.10 27.05
C LYS A 2 15.77 42.80 26.63
N ASN A 3 16.03 42.28 25.43
CA ASN A 3 15.51 40.98 24.96
C ASN A 3 16.21 39.77 25.59
N GLU A 4 17.47 39.91 25.98
CA GLU A 4 18.25 38.83 26.62
C GLU A 4 17.83 38.67 28.08
N GLU A 5 17.65 39.77 28.80
CA GLU A 5 17.13 39.75 30.18
C GLU A 5 15.69 39.19 30.25
N GLU A 6 14.86 39.47 29.24
CA GLU A 6 13.50 38.93 29.17
C GLU A 6 13.50 37.42 28.82
N GLN A 7 14.41 36.97 27.96
CA GLN A 7 14.63 35.54 27.70
C GLN A 7 15.14 34.81 28.94
N GLU A 8 16.13 35.36 29.62
CA GLU A 8 16.73 34.77 30.82
C GLU A 8 15.73 34.69 31.99
N SER A 9 14.86 35.71 32.12
CA SER A 9 13.74 35.68 33.07
C SER A 9 12.69 34.60 32.73
N LYS A 10 12.38 34.41 31.44
CA LYS A 10 11.46 33.35 30.97
C LYS A 10 12.04 31.96 31.21
N VAL A 11 13.32 31.74 30.91
CA VAL A 11 14.04 30.48 31.16
C VAL A 11 14.01 30.15 32.66
N ASN A 12 14.38 31.10 33.52
CA ASN A 12 14.36 30.90 34.98
C ASN A 12 12.97 30.57 35.53
N LYS A 13 11.90 31.19 35.00
CA LYS A 13 10.51 30.85 35.37
C LYS A 13 10.13 29.44 34.93
N LEU A 14 10.51 29.04 33.72
CA LEU A 14 10.26 27.70 33.19
C LEU A 14 11.00 26.63 34.00
N GLU A 15 12.26 26.87 34.38
CA GLU A 15 13.04 25.94 35.19
C GLU A 15 12.44 25.74 36.59
N LYS A 16 12.05 26.83 37.27
CA LYS A 16 11.35 26.74 38.57
C LYS A 16 10.03 25.98 38.45
N THR A 17 9.30 26.18 37.36
CA THR A 17 8.03 25.48 37.11
C THR A 17 8.27 24.00 36.82
N LYS A 18 9.27 23.67 35.99
CA LYS A 18 9.72 22.30 35.70
C LYS A 18 10.09 21.56 36.97
N LYS A 19 10.91 22.17 37.83
CA LYS A 19 11.35 21.56 39.11
C LYS A 19 10.17 21.27 40.03
N LYS A 20 9.26 22.23 40.24
CA LYS A 20 8.03 22.03 41.03
C LYS A 20 7.14 20.92 40.47
N LEU A 21 7.05 20.79 39.15
CA LEU A 21 6.25 19.75 38.51
C LEU A 21 6.90 18.37 38.65
N ILE A 22 8.23 18.27 38.54
CA ILE A 22 8.98 17.03 38.79
C ILE A 22 8.80 16.57 40.23
N ASP A 23 8.97 17.47 41.21
CA ASP A 23 8.82 17.12 42.63
C ASP A 23 7.40 16.60 42.93
N LYS A 24 6.37 17.27 42.39
CA LYS A 24 4.96 16.82 42.50
C LYS A 24 4.73 15.48 41.81
N TYR A 25 5.42 15.25 40.70
CA TYR A 25 5.30 14.03 39.91
C TYR A 25 5.91 12.83 40.63
N GLU A 26 7.11 12.98 41.19
CA GLU A 26 7.78 11.95 41.98
C GLU A 26 6.97 11.59 43.23
N GLN A 27 6.41 12.59 43.93
CA GLN A 27 5.51 12.38 45.07
C GLN A 27 4.25 11.60 44.70
N LYS A 28 3.68 11.80 43.50
CA LYS A 28 2.54 11.00 43.00
C LYS A 28 2.95 9.59 42.61
N LYS A 29 4.08 9.43 41.92
CA LYS A 29 4.60 8.11 41.50
C LYS A 29 4.82 7.18 42.69
N VAL A 30 5.40 7.69 43.78
CA VAL A 30 5.63 6.93 45.03
C VAL A 30 4.31 6.53 45.72
N LYS A 31 3.27 7.38 45.64
CA LYS A 31 1.94 7.06 46.17
C LYS A 31 1.24 5.98 45.36
N ASP A 32 1.28 6.06 44.03
CA ASP A 32 0.61 5.11 43.13
C ASP A 32 1.26 3.70 43.18
N THR A 33 2.55 3.58 43.48
CA THR A 33 3.22 2.27 43.66
C THR A 33 2.74 1.47 44.88
N ASN A 34 2.18 2.12 45.90
CA ASN A 34 1.79 1.46 47.17
C ASN A 34 0.31 1.07 47.25
N THR A 35 -0.52 1.46 46.28
CA THR A 35 -1.96 1.16 46.25
C THR A 35 -2.34 0.61 44.89
N PHE A 36 -2.61 -0.69 44.82
CA PHE A 36 -3.20 -1.36 43.65
C PHE A 36 -4.71 -1.07 43.57
N THR A 37 -5.09 0.21 43.65
CA THR A 37 -6.47 0.66 43.40
C THR A 37 -6.48 1.20 41.99
N GLY A 38 -7.26 0.57 41.10
CA GLY A 38 -7.30 0.81 39.66
C GLY A 38 -7.14 2.27 39.26
N ALA A 39 -5.88 2.67 39.03
CA ALA A 39 -5.54 4.01 38.58
C ALA A 39 -6.14 4.18 37.18
N GLY A 40 -7.01 5.17 37.02
CA GLY A 40 -7.60 5.48 35.73
C GLY A 40 -6.50 5.66 34.69
N ILE A 41 -6.48 4.82 33.66
CA ILE A 41 -5.52 4.91 32.57
C ILE A 41 -5.79 6.22 31.83
N VAL A 42 -4.97 7.23 32.08
CA VAL A 42 -4.99 8.47 31.30
C VAL A 42 -4.32 8.17 29.96
N GLY A 43 -5.13 7.82 28.96
CA GLY A 43 -4.67 7.61 27.59
C GLY A 43 -4.23 8.92 26.93
N PHE A 44 -3.50 8.79 25.81
CA PHE A 44 -3.19 9.91 24.92
C PHE A 44 -4.01 9.80 23.62
N LYS A 45 -4.17 10.93 22.93
CA LYS A 45 -4.80 10.95 21.60
C LYS A 45 -3.75 10.72 20.53
N ALA A 46 -4.11 9.91 19.54
CA ALA A 46 -3.38 9.76 18.30
C ALA A 46 -4.40 9.74 17.15
N ARG A 47 -3.97 10.21 15.98
CA ARG A 47 -4.74 10.20 14.75
C ARG A 47 -3.85 9.70 13.62
N TYR A 48 -4.49 9.23 12.56
CA TYR A 48 -3.79 8.89 11.33
C TYR A 48 -4.46 9.55 10.14
N ASN A 49 -3.69 9.67 9.06
CA ASN A 49 -4.16 10.01 7.74
C ASN A 49 -3.60 8.98 6.76
N PHE A 50 -4.45 8.38 5.94
CA PHE A 50 -4.08 7.29 5.03
C PHE A 50 -4.54 7.66 3.62
N ILE A 51 -3.62 8.18 2.81
CA ILE A 51 -3.91 8.79 1.51
C ILE A 51 -3.16 8.06 0.42
N LEU A 52 -3.86 7.71 -0.67
CA LEU A 52 -3.25 7.16 -1.86
C LEU A 52 -2.41 8.23 -2.57
N VAL A 53 -1.17 7.91 -2.91
CA VAL A 53 -0.25 8.75 -3.69
C VAL A 53 -0.14 8.14 -5.10
N PRO A 54 -0.87 8.66 -6.10
CA PRO A 54 -0.97 8.03 -7.42
C PRO A 54 0.36 7.90 -8.15
N SER A 55 1.26 8.88 -7.99
CA SER A 55 2.58 8.87 -8.63
C SER A 55 3.48 7.72 -8.17
N GLU A 56 3.25 7.20 -6.96
CA GLU A 56 4.06 6.14 -6.36
C GLU A 56 3.32 4.80 -6.29
N ALA A 57 2.05 4.75 -6.71
CA ALA A 57 1.17 3.59 -6.56
C ALA A 57 1.25 2.97 -5.15
N ALA A 58 1.19 3.83 -4.13
CA ALA A 58 1.32 3.47 -2.73
C ALA A 58 0.50 4.42 -1.85
N TYR A 59 0.20 3.99 -0.63
CA TYR A 59 -0.44 4.82 0.36
C TYR A 59 0.59 5.47 1.29
N GLN A 60 0.39 6.75 1.56
CA GLN A 60 1.10 7.45 2.61
C GLN A 60 0.30 7.38 3.91
N LEU A 61 0.82 6.63 4.87
CA LEU A 61 0.31 6.53 6.24
C LEU A 61 1.04 7.54 7.13
N MET A 62 0.36 8.61 7.49
CA MET A 62 0.84 9.59 8.45
C MET A 62 0.21 9.32 9.80
N ILE A 63 1.02 9.08 10.82
CA ILE A 63 0.55 8.88 12.20
C ILE A 63 1.02 10.05 13.04
N GLU A 64 0.09 10.67 13.75
CA GLU A 64 0.35 11.80 14.65
C GLU A 64 -0.15 11.48 16.05
N SER A 65 0.73 11.65 17.03
CA SER A 65 0.49 11.39 18.44
C SER A 65 0.62 12.68 19.24
N GLN A 66 -0.23 12.82 20.26
CA GLN A 66 -0.13 13.92 21.24
C GLN A 66 1.16 13.85 22.06
N THR A 67 1.75 12.67 22.20
CA THR A 67 2.99 12.42 22.94
C THR A 67 4.06 11.83 22.05
N GLU A 68 5.31 12.16 22.31
CA GLU A 68 6.45 11.64 21.57
C GLU A 68 6.47 10.11 21.66
N MET A 69 6.55 9.45 20.52
CA MET A 69 6.59 8.00 20.39
C MET A 69 8.03 7.52 20.35
N SER A 70 8.33 6.45 21.08
CA SER A 70 9.63 5.76 21.01
C SER A 70 9.57 4.57 20.08
N ILE A 71 8.43 3.88 20.06
CA ILE A 71 8.21 2.69 19.25
C ILE A 71 6.84 2.79 18.58
N LEU A 72 6.82 2.52 17.28
CA LEU A 72 5.63 2.22 16.53
C LEU A 72 5.72 0.74 16.10
N MET A 73 4.68 -0.04 16.36
CA MET A 73 4.56 -1.39 15.84
C MET A 73 3.39 -1.44 14.87
N ILE A 74 3.63 -1.96 13.68
CA ILE A 74 2.63 -2.20 12.64
C ILE A 74 2.39 -3.68 12.55
N GLN A 75 1.12 -4.07 12.65
CA GLN A 75 0.68 -5.42 12.38
C GLN A 75 -0.42 -5.38 11.32
N SER A 76 -0.33 -6.21 10.29
CA SER A 76 -1.39 -6.39 9.31
C SER A 76 -1.77 -7.86 9.17
N ASN A 77 -3.04 -8.10 8.85
CA ASN A 77 -3.57 -9.43 8.54
C ASN A 77 -3.36 -9.82 7.08
N ILE A 78 -2.82 -8.91 6.26
CA ILE A 78 -2.40 -9.17 4.89
C ILE A 78 -0.92 -8.83 4.76
N ASN A 79 -0.26 -9.37 3.74
CA ASN A 79 1.10 -8.98 3.43
C ASN A 79 1.10 -7.56 2.85
N ILE A 80 1.97 -6.69 3.38
CA ILE A 80 2.15 -5.30 2.94
C ILE A 80 3.63 -5.02 2.75
N ASP A 81 3.94 -4.20 1.76
CA ASP A 81 5.28 -3.70 1.52
C ASP A 81 5.42 -2.29 2.11
N ILE A 82 6.49 -2.09 2.88
CA ILE A 82 6.94 -0.75 3.27
C ILE A 82 7.94 -0.28 2.21
N LEU A 83 7.69 0.89 1.64
CA LEU A 83 8.58 1.51 0.66
C LEU A 83 9.50 2.53 1.34
N ASP A 84 10.63 2.81 0.70
CA ASP A 84 11.61 3.84 1.10
C ASP A 84 12.06 3.72 2.57
N GLU A 85 12.39 2.49 2.98
CA GLU A 85 12.81 2.16 4.35
C GLU A 85 13.95 3.07 4.86
N ASP A 86 14.86 3.49 3.99
CA ASP A 86 16.01 4.35 4.32
C ASP A 86 15.63 5.79 4.69
N GLU A 87 14.47 6.27 4.22
CA GLU A 87 14.00 7.63 4.51
C GLU A 87 13.28 7.70 5.86
N ILE A 88 12.97 6.54 6.45
CA ILE A 88 12.24 6.45 7.71
C ILE A 88 13.22 6.78 8.86
N PRO A 89 12.92 7.75 9.75
CA PRO A 89 13.80 8.14 10.85
C PRO A 89 13.73 7.15 12.04
N ALA A 90 13.76 5.85 11.74
CA ALA A 90 13.63 4.78 12.70
C ALA A 90 14.44 3.55 12.26
N VAL A 91 14.93 2.80 13.25
CA VAL A 91 15.43 1.44 13.02
C VAL A 91 14.23 0.51 12.83
N VAL A 92 14.13 -0.11 11.66
CA VAL A 92 13.05 -1.03 11.29
C VAL A 92 13.47 -2.47 11.54
N SER A 93 12.59 -3.24 12.16
CA SER A 93 12.75 -4.67 12.38
C SER A 93 11.50 -5.39 11.89
N PHE A 94 11.66 -6.23 10.87
CA PHE A 94 10.60 -7.10 10.36
C PHE A 94 10.63 -8.41 11.12
N SER A 95 9.45 -8.89 11.54
CA SER A 95 9.33 -10.21 12.13
C SER A 95 8.84 -11.18 11.07
N ASP A 96 9.68 -12.16 10.72
CA ASP A 96 9.26 -13.25 9.86
C ASP A 96 8.23 -14.10 10.62
N ASN A 97 7.07 -14.29 10.01
CA ASN A 97 5.98 -15.04 10.60
C ASN A 97 5.38 -15.97 9.55
N ASP A 98 5.46 -17.28 9.80
CA ASP A 98 4.95 -18.33 8.90
C ASP A 98 3.43 -18.24 8.68
N SER A 99 2.73 -17.46 9.53
CA SER A 99 1.27 -17.26 9.46
C SER A 99 0.80 -16.27 8.40
N GLY A 100 1.71 -15.65 7.63
CA GLY A 100 1.36 -14.67 6.59
C GLY A 100 0.88 -13.32 7.11
N GLN A 101 1.04 -13.08 8.42
CA GLN A 101 0.78 -11.78 9.04
C GLN A 101 2.02 -10.90 8.95
N PHE A 102 1.86 -9.68 8.45
CA PHE A 102 2.94 -8.71 8.41
C PHE A 102 3.12 -8.07 9.80
N ILE A 103 4.35 -8.07 10.31
CA ILE A 103 4.70 -7.39 11.56
C ILE A 103 6.02 -6.63 11.37
N ALA A 104 5.98 -5.32 11.61
CA ALA A 104 7.16 -4.46 11.62
C ALA A 104 7.20 -3.62 12.90
N THR A 105 8.39 -3.50 13.48
CA THR A 105 8.65 -2.63 14.62
C THR A 105 9.59 -1.52 14.20
N PHE A 106 9.16 -0.28 14.39
CA PHE A 106 9.92 0.93 14.15
C PHE A 106 10.33 1.53 15.48
N ARG A 107 11.63 1.48 15.77
CA ARG A 107 12.21 2.15 16.91
C ARG A 107 12.74 3.50 16.46
N MET A 108 12.11 4.58 16.89
CA MET A 108 12.47 5.93 16.45
C MET A 108 13.91 6.24 16.87
N ASN A 109 14.70 6.83 15.96
CA ASN A 109 16.07 7.26 16.26
C ASN A 109 16.07 8.36 17.32
N GLU A 110 15.14 9.30 17.18
CA GLU A 110 14.80 10.32 18.15
C GLU A 110 13.29 10.27 18.43
N PRO A 111 12.83 10.49 19.67
CA PRO A 111 11.39 10.52 19.96
C PRO A 111 10.66 11.60 19.15
N THR A 112 9.64 11.22 18.38
CA THR A 112 8.87 12.15 17.53
C THR A 112 7.38 12.10 17.82
N ASN A 113 6.65 13.17 17.53
CA ASN A 113 5.19 13.18 17.62
C ASN A 113 4.52 12.68 16.33
N ASN A 114 5.26 12.56 15.24
CA ASN A 114 4.74 12.13 13.95
C ASN A 114 5.72 11.19 13.23
N ILE A 115 5.15 10.37 12.35
CA ILE A 115 5.89 9.51 11.43
C ILE A 115 5.08 9.35 10.15
N VAL A 116 5.79 9.27 9.02
CA VAL A 116 5.22 9.04 7.69
C VAL A 116 5.79 7.74 7.16
N LEU A 117 4.91 6.86 6.70
CA LEU A 117 5.27 5.57 6.13
C LEU A 117 4.62 5.43 4.76
N LYS A 118 5.35 4.90 3.78
CA LYS A 118 4.80 4.52 2.49
C LYS A 118 4.48 3.03 2.51
N VAL A 119 3.21 2.70 2.30
CA VAL A 119 2.68 1.35 2.42
C VAL A 119 2.01 0.96 1.10
N ARG A 120 2.37 -0.21 0.58
CA ARG A 120 1.73 -0.81 -0.59
C ARG A 120 1.14 -2.18 -0.22
N ALA A 121 -0.03 -2.48 -0.76
CA ALA A 121 -0.68 -3.78 -0.63
C ALA A 121 -1.04 -4.31 -2.02
N SER A 122 -1.06 -5.63 -2.19
CA SER A 122 -1.53 -6.27 -3.42
C SER A 122 -3.03 -6.05 -3.60
N GLU A 123 -3.45 -5.78 -4.84
CA GLU A 123 -4.87 -5.69 -5.15
C GLU A 123 -5.57 -7.05 -4.95
N GLY A 124 -6.83 -7.01 -4.54
CA GLY A 124 -7.65 -8.19 -4.28
C GLY A 124 -7.64 -8.66 -2.82
N LEU A 125 -6.66 -8.22 -2.02
CA LEU A 125 -6.63 -8.50 -0.59
C LEU A 125 -7.39 -7.41 0.18
N HIS A 126 -8.28 -7.81 1.08
CA HIS A 126 -8.93 -6.91 2.03
C HIS A 126 -8.39 -7.17 3.43
N GLY A 127 -8.14 -6.09 4.19
CA GLY A 127 -7.47 -6.24 5.47
C GLY A 127 -7.51 -5.02 6.35
N SER A 128 -6.76 -5.08 7.43
CA SER A 128 -6.51 -3.95 8.30
C SER A 128 -5.05 -3.88 8.72
N ILE A 129 -4.60 -2.65 8.95
CA ILE A 129 -3.34 -2.33 9.61
C ILE A 129 -3.68 -1.85 11.02
N ASN A 130 -3.11 -2.53 11.99
CA ASN A 130 -3.15 -2.17 13.40
C ASN A 130 -1.82 -1.48 13.74
N ALA A 131 -1.87 -0.18 13.99
CA ALA A 131 -0.71 0.61 14.39
C ALA A 131 -0.72 0.82 15.92
N PHE A 132 0.27 0.26 16.60
CA PHE A 132 0.46 0.31 18.04
C PHE A 132 1.53 1.33 18.40
N ILE A 133 1.13 2.42 19.06
CA ILE A 133 2.00 3.54 19.41
C ILE A 133 2.38 3.42 20.89
N ILE A 134 3.68 3.35 21.16
CA ILE A 134 4.26 3.34 22.50
C ILE A 134 4.95 4.69 22.75
N PRO A 135 4.52 5.43 23.79
CA PRO A 135 5.12 6.72 24.11
C PRO A 135 6.53 6.57 24.69
N HIS A 136 7.38 7.58 24.46
CA HIS A 136 8.76 7.60 24.94
C HIS A 136 8.87 7.68 26.48
N LYS A 137 7.94 8.37 27.14
CA LYS A 137 7.99 8.52 28.60
C LYS A 137 7.58 7.20 29.28
N GLU A 138 8.55 6.56 29.93
CA GLU A 138 8.49 5.25 30.62
C GLU A 138 7.37 5.08 31.65
N THR A 139 6.72 6.17 32.04
CA THR A 139 5.82 6.18 33.20
C THR A 139 4.39 5.78 32.88
N SER A 140 4.03 5.69 31.59
CA SER A 140 2.76 5.12 31.19
C SER A 140 3.00 3.82 30.43
N LYS A 141 2.70 2.69 31.07
CA LYS A 141 2.59 1.37 30.42
C LYS A 141 1.34 1.31 29.53
N ILE A 142 1.16 2.30 28.68
CA ILE A 142 -0.02 2.46 27.82
C ILE A 142 0.42 2.32 26.37
N CYS A 143 -0.41 1.66 25.58
CA CYS A 143 -0.25 1.55 24.14
C CYS A 143 -1.53 2.07 23.51
N LYS A 144 -1.41 2.91 22.49
CA LYS A 144 -2.55 3.34 21.69
C LYS A 144 -2.57 2.56 20.39
N ARG A 145 -3.66 1.85 20.14
CA ARG A 145 -3.93 1.17 18.86
C ARG A 145 -4.75 2.09 17.94
N LEU A 146 -4.36 2.15 16.67
CA LEU A 146 -5.11 2.73 15.56
C LEU A 146 -5.44 1.62 14.55
N ASP A 147 -6.70 1.57 14.12
CA ASP A 147 -7.19 0.61 13.13
C ASP A 147 -7.38 1.31 11.79
N ILE A 148 -6.68 0.84 10.77
CA ILE A 148 -6.68 1.39 9.41
C ILE A 148 -7.16 0.29 8.47
N SER A 149 -8.16 0.54 7.64
CA SER A 149 -8.69 -0.47 6.70
C SER A 149 -7.98 -0.38 5.35
N ILE A 150 -7.67 -1.54 4.78
CA ILE A 150 -7.18 -1.71 3.41
C ILE A 150 -8.31 -2.25 2.55
N LEU A 151 -8.60 -1.53 1.46
CA LEU A 151 -9.62 -1.90 0.49
C LEU A 151 -9.03 -2.82 -0.60
N PRO A 152 -9.80 -3.83 -1.08
CA PRO A 152 -9.37 -4.74 -2.15
C PRO A 152 -8.83 -4.03 -3.40
N LEU A 153 -9.49 -2.94 -3.83
CA LEU A 153 -9.06 -2.11 -4.96
C LEU A 153 -8.58 -0.75 -4.47
N GLY A 154 -7.76 -0.75 -3.41
CA GLY A 154 -7.23 0.48 -2.81
C GLY A 154 -6.35 1.31 -3.76
N LEU A 155 -5.63 0.67 -4.69
CA LEU A 155 -4.74 1.37 -5.62
C LEU A 155 -5.48 2.02 -6.81
N HIS A 156 -6.81 2.11 -6.77
CA HIS A 156 -7.61 2.78 -7.78
C HIS A 156 -7.89 4.24 -7.42
N GLU A 157 -7.41 5.17 -8.25
CA GLU A 157 -7.73 6.59 -8.14
C GLU A 157 -9.03 6.90 -8.89
N LYS A 158 -9.93 7.65 -8.26
CA LYS A 158 -11.16 8.12 -8.91
C LYS A 158 -10.84 9.25 -9.89
N ILE A 159 -11.28 9.10 -11.13
CA ILE A 159 -11.08 10.10 -12.20
C ILE A 159 -12.42 10.64 -12.71
N SER A 160 -12.39 11.78 -13.37
CA SER A 160 -13.61 12.43 -13.88
C SER A 160 -14.21 11.70 -15.08
N ASN A 161 -13.37 11.24 -16.02
CA ASN A 161 -13.76 10.55 -17.25
C ASN A 161 -12.65 9.58 -17.68
N LEU A 162 -13.01 8.55 -18.45
CA LEU A 162 -12.03 7.72 -19.15
C LEU A 162 -11.42 8.47 -20.34
N PRO A 163 -10.14 8.26 -20.65
CA PRO A 163 -9.59 8.65 -21.96
C PRO A 163 -10.22 7.76 -23.04
N ASN A 164 -10.54 8.36 -24.20
CA ASN A 164 -11.10 7.73 -25.42
C ASN A 164 -11.63 6.30 -25.23
N THR A 165 -12.89 6.17 -24.81
CA THR A 165 -13.51 4.85 -24.55
C THR A 165 -13.59 3.94 -25.77
N GLU A 166 -13.49 4.48 -26.99
CA GLU A 166 -13.53 3.70 -28.23
C GLU A 166 -12.22 2.93 -28.49
N ASP A 167 -11.11 3.43 -27.95
CA ASP A 167 -9.78 2.78 -28.07
C ASP A 167 -9.52 1.77 -26.93
N LEU A 168 -10.42 1.71 -25.95
CA LEU A 168 -10.27 0.85 -24.77
C LEU A 168 -11.04 -0.46 -24.94
N GLU A 169 -10.30 -1.55 -25.07
CA GLU A 169 -10.83 -2.91 -25.05
C GLU A 169 -11.23 -3.28 -23.61
N LEU A 170 -12.48 -2.98 -23.25
CA LEU A 170 -13.00 -3.23 -21.92
C LEU A 170 -13.82 -4.52 -21.88
N SER A 171 -13.40 -5.44 -21.04
CA SER A 171 -14.25 -6.56 -20.60
C SER A 171 -15.31 -6.05 -19.63
N SER A 172 -16.49 -6.67 -19.59
CA SER A 172 -17.58 -6.25 -18.73
C SER A 172 -18.27 -7.38 -17.96
N ILE A 173 -18.75 -7.06 -16.76
CA ILE A 173 -19.61 -7.90 -15.93
C ILE A 173 -20.87 -7.10 -15.60
N THR A 174 -22.03 -7.67 -15.91
CA THR A 174 -23.31 -7.05 -15.65
C THR A 174 -24.05 -7.81 -14.56
N PHE A 175 -24.49 -7.08 -13.54
CA PHE A 175 -25.39 -7.55 -12.50
C PHE A 175 -26.80 -7.01 -12.80
N THR A 176 -27.80 -7.88 -12.83
CA THR A 176 -29.22 -7.52 -12.94
C THR A 176 -30.00 -8.14 -11.79
N GLY A 177 -30.85 -7.39 -11.10
CA GLY A 177 -31.53 -7.96 -9.93
C GLY A 177 -32.33 -6.96 -9.11
N THR A 178 -32.87 -7.43 -7.99
CA THR A 178 -33.78 -6.67 -7.13
C THR A 178 -33.03 -5.81 -6.10
N PHE A 179 -32.16 -4.93 -6.60
CA PHE A 179 -31.35 -4.03 -5.78
C PHE A 179 -31.48 -2.58 -6.21
N THR A 180 -31.28 -1.68 -5.25
CA THR A 180 -31.31 -0.24 -5.47
C THR A 180 -29.91 0.29 -5.75
N GLN A 181 -29.82 1.50 -6.32
CA GLN A 181 -28.55 2.20 -6.49
C GLN A 181 -27.79 2.38 -5.16
N LYS A 182 -28.50 2.62 -4.06
CA LYS A 182 -27.91 2.75 -2.71
C LYS A 182 -27.29 1.45 -2.23
N ASP A 183 -27.91 0.31 -2.55
CA ASP A 183 -27.36 -1.00 -2.22
C ASP A 183 -26.02 -1.20 -2.94
N VAL A 184 -25.98 -0.91 -4.25
CA VAL A 184 -24.76 -1.04 -5.06
C VAL A 184 -23.65 -0.11 -4.58
N LEU A 185 -23.97 1.15 -4.27
CA LEU A 185 -22.99 2.09 -3.68
C LEU A 185 -22.44 1.57 -2.35
N SER A 186 -23.31 1.02 -1.49
CA SER A 186 -22.88 0.41 -0.23
C SER A 186 -21.94 -0.78 -0.47
N TRP A 187 -22.23 -1.63 -1.43
CA TRP A 187 -21.38 -2.80 -1.75
C TRP A 187 -20.01 -2.37 -2.28
N ILE A 188 -19.98 -1.43 -3.21
CA ILE A 188 -18.74 -0.96 -3.84
C ILE A 188 -17.88 -0.17 -2.86
N SER A 189 -18.49 0.51 -1.88
CA SER A 189 -17.74 1.24 -0.84
C SER A 189 -16.83 0.35 0.01
N GLY A 190 -17.09 -0.96 0.05
CA GLY A 190 -16.19 -1.94 0.70
C GLY A 190 -14.99 -2.33 -0.16
N SER A 191 -14.99 -2.01 -1.46
CA SER A 191 -13.93 -2.39 -2.42
C SER A 191 -13.13 -1.21 -2.95
N LEU A 192 -13.75 -0.05 -3.15
CA LEU A 192 -13.15 1.10 -3.81
C LEU A 192 -13.07 2.33 -2.90
N PRO A 193 -12.01 3.16 -3.05
CA PRO A 193 -11.91 4.41 -2.33
C PRO A 193 -12.85 5.48 -2.93
N ASN A 194 -13.13 6.51 -2.13
CA ASN A 194 -13.83 7.74 -2.56
C ASN A 194 -15.18 7.53 -3.26
N VAL A 195 -15.90 6.47 -2.87
CA VAL A 195 -17.26 6.18 -3.36
C VAL A 195 -18.25 7.18 -2.74
N PRO A 196 -19.05 7.89 -3.55
CA PRO A 196 -20.08 8.80 -3.04
C PRO A 196 -21.12 8.06 -2.17
N LYS A 197 -21.55 8.69 -1.07
CA LYS A 197 -22.54 8.10 -0.14
C LYS A 197 -23.99 8.24 -0.59
N VAL A 198 -24.29 9.26 -1.40
CA VAL A 198 -25.64 9.58 -1.87
C VAL A 198 -25.54 10.03 -3.32
N TYR A 199 -26.50 9.59 -4.13
CA TYR A 199 -26.66 10.04 -5.50
C TYR A 199 -28.16 10.01 -5.86
N ASP A 200 -28.58 10.98 -6.67
CA ASP A 200 -29.98 11.18 -7.08
C ASP A 200 -30.04 11.43 -8.59
N GLN A 201 -29.58 10.45 -9.37
CA GLN A 201 -29.64 10.44 -10.83
C GLN A 201 -30.15 9.06 -11.30
N GLU A 202 -30.85 9.01 -12.44
CA GLU A 202 -31.37 7.76 -12.99
C GLU A 202 -30.27 6.75 -13.37
N GLN A 203 -29.17 7.28 -13.90
CA GLN A 203 -27.94 6.57 -14.18
C GLN A 203 -26.78 7.40 -13.63
N PHE A 204 -25.85 6.75 -12.96
CA PHE A 204 -24.59 7.40 -12.60
C PHE A 204 -23.42 6.47 -12.91
N VAL A 205 -22.31 7.09 -13.29
CA VAL A 205 -21.11 6.37 -13.71
C VAL A 205 -19.93 6.82 -12.87
N LEU A 206 -19.16 5.86 -12.36
CA LEU A 206 -17.91 6.09 -11.68
C LEU A 206 -16.77 5.63 -12.58
N TYR A 207 -15.69 6.40 -12.60
CA TYR A 207 -14.47 6.09 -13.35
C TYR A 207 -13.29 6.04 -12.40
N TYR A 208 -12.44 5.04 -12.60
CA TYR A 208 -11.24 4.82 -11.82
C TYR A 208 -10.07 4.45 -12.74
N LYS A 209 -8.87 4.79 -12.30
CA LYS A 209 -7.61 4.37 -12.90
C LYS A 209 -6.77 3.62 -11.86
N SER A 210 -6.28 2.43 -12.20
CA SER A 210 -5.29 1.74 -11.40
C SER A 210 -3.98 2.54 -11.42
N THR A 211 -3.52 2.97 -10.25
CA THR A 211 -2.28 3.73 -10.10
C THR A 211 -1.05 2.88 -10.37
N PHE A 212 -1.14 1.56 -10.17
CA PHE A 212 -0.02 0.63 -10.37
C PHE A 212 0.16 0.23 -11.83
N VAL A 213 -0.86 -0.40 -12.43
CA VAL A 213 -0.78 -0.92 -13.81
C VAL A 213 -1.13 0.15 -14.84
N GLY A 214 -2.00 1.10 -14.49
CA GLY A 214 -2.51 2.10 -15.43
C GLY A 214 -3.79 1.70 -16.15
N THR A 215 -4.41 0.60 -15.76
CA THR A 215 -5.70 0.12 -16.29
C THR A 215 -6.88 0.97 -15.81
N TYR A 216 -8.01 0.84 -16.48
CA TYR A 216 -9.21 1.64 -16.26
C TYR A 216 -10.37 0.77 -15.77
N LEU A 217 -11.20 1.36 -14.92
CA LEU A 217 -12.40 0.75 -14.38
C LEU A 217 -13.56 1.73 -14.49
N LYS A 218 -14.65 1.28 -15.10
CA LYS A 218 -15.91 2.00 -15.25
C LYS A 218 -16.99 1.23 -14.53
N ILE A 219 -17.80 1.93 -13.75
CA ILE A 219 -18.94 1.34 -13.06
C ILE A 219 -20.16 2.18 -13.38
N ALA A 220 -21.07 1.65 -14.20
CA ALA A 220 -22.34 2.27 -14.52
C ALA A 220 -23.45 1.65 -13.68
N ILE A 221 -24.11 2.46 -12.88
CA ILE A 221 -25.12 2.01 -11.92
C ILE A 221 -26.45 2.64 -12.32
N MET A 222 -27.43 1.76 -12.49
CA MET A 222 -28.82 2.05 -12.82
C MET A 222 -29.73 1.39 -11.78
N ARG A 223 -31.04 1.66 -11.87
CA ARG A 223 -32.00 0.87 -11.10
C ARG A 223 -31.96 -0.59 -11.55
N GLU A 224 -31.82 -1.51 -10.61
CA GLU A 224 -31.86 -2.97 -10.85
C GLU A 224 -30.79 -3.51 -11.81
N LYS A 225 -29.81 -2.67 -12.19
CA LYS A 225 -28.72 -3.02 -13.10
C LYS A 225 -27.42 -2.30 -12.72
N CYS A 226 -26.31 -3.04 -12.69
CA CYS A 226 -24.97 -2.52 -12.50
C CYS A 226 -24.04 -3.13 -13.54
N VAL A 227 -23.30 -2.31 -14.29
CA VAL A 227 -22.34 -2.74 -15.30
C VAL A 227 -20.95 -2.29 -14.88
N ILE A 228 -20.05 -3.26 -14.74
CA ILE A 228 -18.65 -3.05 -14.36
C ILE A 228 -17.83 -3.37 -15.60
N SER A 229 -17.03 -2.41 -16.09
CA SER A 229 -16.20 -2.57 -17.28
C SER A 229 -14.75 -2.23 -16.97
N SER A 230 -13.80 -3.04 -17.40
CA SER A 230 -12.37 -2.82 -17.17
C SER A 230 -11.51 -3.58 -18.18
N ASN A 231 -10.33 -3.05 -18.48
CA ASN A 231 -9.26 -3.77 -19.19
C ASN A 231 -8.36 -4.57 -18.21
N ASN A 232 -8.77 -4.72 -16.94
CA ASN A 232 -8.14 -5.59 -15.96
C ASN A 232 -9.14 -6.63 -15.44
N LEU A 233 -8.99 -7.88 -15.87
CA LEU A 233 -9.88 -8.98 -15.47
C LEU A 233 -9.80 -9.30 -13.97
N SER A 234 -8.66 -9.07 -13.33
CA SER A 234 -8.54 -9.23 -11.87
C SER A 234 -9.41 -8.22 -11.14
N ALA A 235 -9.42 -6.95 -11.55
CA ALA A 235 -10.29 -5.94 -10.96
C ALA A 235 -11.78 -6.29 -11.10
N LEU A 236 -12.19 -6.83 -12.26
CA LEU A 236 -13.55 -7.33 -12.48
C LEU A 236 -13.88 -8.49 -11.55
N THR A 237 -12.97 -9.45 -11.40
CA THR A 237 -13.18 -10.64 -10.55
C THR A 237 -13.26 -10.28 -9.07
N ILE A 238 -12.41 -9.36 -8.61
CA ILE A 238 -12.42 -8.83 -7.25
C ILE A 238 -13.77 -8.16 -6.95
N LEU A 239 -14.23 -7.25 -7.81
CA LEU A 239 -15.53 -6.60 -7.64
C LEU A 239 -16.69 -7.58 -7.74
N ARG A 240 -16.62 -8.54 -8.67
CA ARG A 240 -17.64 -9.58 -8.81
C ARG A 240 -17.79 -10.35 -7.50
N LYS A 241 -16.69 -10.82 -6.92
CA LYS A 241 -16.67 -11.56 -5.65
C LYS A 241 -17.18 -10.69 -4.49
N SER A 242 -16.71 -9.45 -4.39
CA SER A 242 -17.13 -8.53 -3.31
C SER A 242 -18.62 -8.20 -3.38
N ILE A 243 -19.13 -7.81 -4.56
CA ILE A 243 -20.54 -7.45 -4.75
C ILE A 243 -21.44 -8.68 -4.56
N ALA A 244 -21.06 -9.83 -5.11
CA ALA A 244 -21.81 -11.08 -4.91
C ALA A 244 -21.89 -11.44 -3.42
N SER A 245 -20.78 -11.36 -2.69
CA SER A 245 -20.74 -11.65 -1.24
C SER A 245 -21.66 -10.71 -0.45
N GLU A 246 -21.61 -9.41 -0.73
CA GLU A 246 -22.44 -8.39 -0.07
C GLU A 246 -23.93 -8.45 -0.46
N ALA A 247 -24.25 -8.83 -1.70
CA ALA A 247 -25.62 -9.04 -2.14
C ALA A 247 -26.22 -10.27 -1.45
N ASN A 248 -25.45 -11.37 -1.34
CA ASN A 248 -25.85 -12.59 -0.66
C ASN A 248 -26.04 -12.37 0.85
N SER A 249 -25.12 -11.64 1.51
CA SER A 249 -25.24 -11.33 2.94
C SER A 249 -26.51 -10.54 3.28
N LYS A 250 -26.98 -9.70 2.34
CA LYS A 250 -28.22 -8.92 2.46
C LYS A 250 -29.44 -9.60 1.83
N GLY A 251 -29.33 -10.85 1.38
CA GLY A 251 -30.42 -11.64 0.82
C GLY A 251 -31.02 -11.07 -0.47
N LYS A 252 -30.23 -10.34 -1.28
CA LYS A 252 -30.69 -9.77 -2.56
C LYS A 252 -30.52 -10.79 -3.69
N GLN A 253 -31.53 -10.90 -4.54
CA GLN A 253 -31.45 -11.74 -5.74
C GLN A 253 -30.85 -10.97 -6.91
N TYR A 254 -29.93 -11.62 -7.61
CA TYR A 254 -29.25 -11.07 -8.78
C TYR A 254 -28.88 -12.18 -9.77
N GLU A 255 -28.70 -11.78 -11.01
CA GLU A 255 -28.14 -12.55 -12.12
C GLU A 255 -26.86 -11.86 -12.58
N ILE A 256 -25.87 -12.66 -13.00
CA ILE A 256 -24.58 -12.17 -13.51
C ILE A 256 -24.41 -12.63 -14.95
N SER A 257 -24.14 -11.69 -15.86
CA SER A 257 -23.61 -11.96 -17.19
C SER A 257 -22.20 -11.37 -17.34
N SER A 258 -21.39 -11.93 -18.24
CA SER A 258 -20.00 -11.49 -18.46
C SER A 258 -19.69 -11.50 -19.95
N GLU A 259 -19.05 -10.43 -20.42
CA GLU A 259 -18.59 -10.24 -21.80
C GLU A 259 -17.09 -9.94 -21.72
N ILE A 260 -16.25 -10.85 -22.21
CA ILE A 260 -14.80 -10.76 -22.10
C ILE A 260 -14.23 -10.44 -23.47
N ALA A 261 -13.40 -9.41 -23.56
CA ALA A 261 -12.55 -9.14 -24.71
C ALA A 261 -11.19 -9.82 -24.46
N ASP A 262 -10.78 -10.77 -25.29
CA ASP A 262 -9.49 -11.45 -25.12
C ASP A 262 -8.32 -10.45 -25.27
N GLU A 263 -8.49 -9.43 -26.10
CA GLU A 263 -7.53 -8.36 -26.36
C GLU A 263 -7.23 -7.52 -25.09
N SER A 264 -8.19 -7.46 -24.16
CA SER A 264 -7.99 -6.78 -22.87
C SER A 264 -6.87 -7.41 -22.02
N VAL A 265 -6.63 -8.72 -22.18
CA VAL A 265 -5.55 -9.43 -21.49
C VAL A 265 -4.19 -9.05 -22.08
N GLU A 266 -4.08 -9.03 -23.41
CA GLU A 266 -2.86 -8.65 -24.12
C GLU A 266 -2.46 -7.21 -23.80
N THR A 267 -3.43 -6.30 -23.80
CA THR A 267 -3.23 -4.90 -23.41
C THR A 267 -2.73 -4.81 -21.96
N ASN A 268 -3.30 -5.57 -21.02
CA ASN A 268 -2.87 -5.57 -19.62
C ASN A 268 -1.43 -6.11 -19.46
N LEU A 269 -1.10 -7.22 -20.11
CA LEU A 269 0.26 -7.78 -20.10
C LEU A 269 1.28 -6.80 -20.70
N SER A 270 0.91 -6.12 -21.79
CA SER A 270 1.75 -5.09 -22.43
C SER A 270 2.03 -3.89 -21.51
N LEU A 271 1.12 -3.55 -20.60
CA LEU A 271 1.33 -2.51 -19.58
C LEU A 271 2.26 -2.97 -18.44
N ILE A 272 2.25 -4.26 -18.11
CA ILE A 272 3.11 -4.84 -17.06
C ILE A 272 4.53 -5.07 -17.59
N HIS A 273 4.68 -5.41 -18.88
CA HIS A 273 5.95 -5.77 -19.50
C HIS A 273 7.10 -4.77 -19.25
N PRO A 274 6.95 -3.45 -19.48
CA PRO A 274 8.03 -2.49 -19.23
C PRO A 274 8.53 -2.48 -17.77
N LYS A 275 7.61 -2.71 -16.81
CA LYS A 275 7.96 -2.76 -15.38
C LYS A 275 8.79 -4.01 -15.05
N LEU A 276 8.49 -5.13 -15.69
CA LEU A 276 9.28 -6.36 -15.55
C LEU A 276 10.65 -6.21 -16.20
N GLU A 277 10.69 -5.71 -17.43
CA GLU A 277 11.94 -5.50 -18.18
C GLU A 277 12.91 -4.61 -17.38
N GLU A 278 12.41 -3.54 -16.76
CA GLU A 278 13.22 -2.69 -15.87
C GLU A 278 13.85 -3.48 -14.72
N GLN A 279 13.10 -4.38 -14.08
CA GLN A 279 13.63 -5.19 -12.98
C GLN A 279 14.66 -6.24 -13.44
N TYR A 280 14.49 -6.84 -14.62
CA TYR A 280 15.48 -7.76 -15.19
C TYR A 280 16.73 -7.03 -15.67
N LYS A 281 16.57 -5.86 -16.29
CA LYS A 281 17.70 -5.00 -16.68
C LYS A 281 18.51 -4.56 -15.47
N LEU A 282 17.84 -4.20 -14.37
CA LEU A 282 18.51 -3.86 -13.11
C LEU A 282 19.38 -5.02 -12.58
N ALA A 283 18.85 -6.25 -12.58
CA ALA A 283 19.59 -7.43 -12.16
C ALA A 283 20.82 -7.69 -13.05
N ARG A 284 20.67 -7.56 -14.38
CA ARG A 284 21.77 -7.69 -15.34
C ARG A 284 22.84 -6.62 -15.13
N ASN A 285 22.43 -5.37 -14.92
CA ASN A 285 23.38 -4.27 -14.70
C ASN A 285 24.23 -4.51 -13.44
N VAL A 286 23.64 -5.02 -12.35
CA VAL A 286 24.39 -5.35 -11.13
C VAL A 286 25.46 -6.40 -11.38
N GLN A 287 25.16 -7.44 -12.16
CA GLN A 287 26.15 -8.47 -12.52
C GLN A 287 27.34 -7.90 -13.30
N LEU A 288 27.14 -6.81 -14.05
CA LEU A 288 28.20 -6.16 -14.83
C LEU A 288 29.04 -5.18 -13.99
N ILE A 289 28.51 -4.62 -12.90
CA ILE A 289 29.19 -3.55 -12.14
C ILE A 289 30.56 -4.00 -11.63
N ASP A 290 30.67 -5.19 -11.06
CA ASP A 290 31.93 -5.61 -10.43
C ASP A 290 33.02 -5.79 -11.50
N GLY A 291 32.70 -6.41 -12.63
CA GLY A 291 33.63 -6.53 -13.77
C GLY A 291 33.99 -5.18 -14.40
N LEU A 292 33.03 -4.27 -14.53
CA LEU A 292 33.29 -2.92 -15.06
C LEU A 292 34.17 -2.10 -14.09
N LYS A 293 34.00 -2.26 -12.77
CA LYS A 293 34.85 -1.61 -11.77
C LYS A 293 36.27 -2.15 -11.79
N GLU A 294 36.44 -3.46 -11.96
CA GLU A 294 37.77 -4.07 -12.13
C GLU A 294 38.48 -3.52 -13.36
N LEU A 295 37.78 -3.39 -14.50
CA LEU A 295 38.34 -2.78 -15.71
C LEU A 295 38.73 -1.31 -15.49
N GLN A 296 37.90 -0.54 -14.78
CA GLN A 296 38.21 0.85 -14.43
C GLN A 296 39.44 0.99 -13.52
N MET A 297 39.74 -0.01 -12.69
CA MET A 297 40.94 0.00 -11.85
C MET A 297 42.22 -0.36 -12.63
N GLN A 298 42.09 -1.06 -13.76
CA GLN A 298 43.22 -1.55 -14.56
C GLN A 298 43.59 -0.61 -15.71
N GLU A 299 42.61 0.09 -16.28
CA GLU A 299 42.79 0.94 -17.46
C GLU A 299 42.64 2.43 -17.10
N GLU A 300 43.56 3.28 -17.56
CA GLU A 300 43.51 4.74 -17.33
C GLU A 300 42.47 5.45 -18.23
N ASP A 301 42.10 4.85 -19.37
CA ASP A 301 41.12 5.39 -20.32
C ASP A 301 39.94 4.43 -20.54
N LEU A 302 38.72 4.92 -20.30
CA LEU A 302 37.47 4.18 -20.47
C LEU A 302 36.82 4.40 -21.85
N ASN A 303 37.51 5.04 -22.80
CA ASN A 303 36.96 5.33 -24.13
C ASN A 303 36.60 4.08 -24.95
N PHE A 304 37.12 2.91 -24.60
CA PHE A 304 36.75 1.63 -25.22
C PHE A 304 35.38 1.10 -24.76
N LEU A 305 34.85 1.60 -23.64
CA LEU A 305 33.52 1.23 -23.16
C LEU A 305 32.43 1.97 -23.94
N SER A 306 31.32 1.28 -24.20
CA SER A 306 30.10 1.90 -24.70
C SER A 306 29.52 2.89 -23.68
N ASP A 307 28.74 3.85 -24.16
CA ASP A 307 28.10 4.86 -23.30
C ASP A 307 27.15 4.21 -22.27
N GLU A 308 26.52 3.08 -22.61
CA GLU A 308 25.70 2.29 -21.68
C GLU A 308 26.51 1.77 -20.49
N TYR A 309 27.72 1.25 -20.71
CA TYR A 309 28.57 0.75 -19.62
C TYR A 309 29.17 1.88 -18.79
N LYS A 310 29.47 3.03 -19.41
CA LYS A 310 29.89 4.24 -18.69
C LYS A 310 28.76 4.75 -17.78
N GLU A 311 27.51 4.70 -18.25
CA GLU A 311 26.34 5.08 -17.45
C GLU A 311 26.12 4.13 -16.26
N ILE A 312 26.27 2.81 -16.47
CA ILE A 312 26.21 1.82 -15.39
C ILE A 312 27.29 2.08 -14.33
N LEU A 313 28.53 2.37 -14.74
CA LEU A 313 29.62 2.73 -13.83
C LEU A 313 29.34 4.01 -13.05
N GLY A 314 28.86 5.06 -13.74
CA GLY A 314 28.51 6.34 -13.12
C GLY A 314 27.37 6.24 -12.10
N ASN A 315 26.44 5.30 -12.32
CA ASN A 315 25.29 5.08 -11.45
C ASN A 315 25.41 3.83 -10.55
N ALA A 316 26.61 3.24 -10.44
CA ALA A 316 26.80 1.93 -9.82
C ALA A 316 26.26 1.83 -8.38
N GLU A 317 26.47 2.85 -7.55
CA GLU A 317 25.95 2.87 -6.17
C GLU A 317 24.42 2.90 -6.11
N LYS A 318 23.79 3.71 -6.98
CA LYS A 318 22.33 3.78 -7.07
C LYS A 318 21.74 2.45 -7.55
N ILE A 319 22.37 1.84 -8.56
CA ILE A 319 21.95 0.55 -9.12
C ILE A 319 22.04 -0.55 -8.05
N LYS A 320 23.16 -0.63 -7.31
CA LYS A 320 23.31 -1.59 -6.20
C LYS A 320 22.25 -1.37 -5.12
N LYS A 321 22.01 -0.12 -4.74
CA LYS A 321 20.98 0.24 -3.77
C LYS A 321 19.57 -0.16 -4.23
N SER A 322 19.19 0.16 -5.48
CA SER A 322 17.89 -0.22 -6.02
C SER A 322 17.71 -1.73 -6.09
N PHE A 323 18.79 -2.49 -6.33
CA PHE A 323 18.77 -3.94 -6.39
C PHE A 323 18.48 -4.62 -5.05
N GLU A 324 18.81 -4.00 -3.91
CA GLU A 324 18.45 -4.53 -2.57
C GLU A 324 16.92 -4.70 -2.44
N SER A 325 16.14 -3.80 -3.04
CA SER A 325 14.67 -3.85 -3.07
C SER A 325 14.09 -4.66 -4.23
N GLN A 326 14.91 -5.04 -5.23
CA GLN A 326 14.45 -5.64 -6.48
C GLN A 326 13.75 -7.00 -6.28
N PRO A 327 14.25 -7.93 -5.43
CA PRO A 327 13.61 -9.24 -5.28
C PRO A 327 12.17 -9.14 -4.79
N ARG A 328 11.89 -8.21 -3.88
CA ARG A 328 10.53 -7.94 -3.38
C ARG A 328 9.64 -7.39 -4.48
N LYS A 329 10.13 -6.39 -5.24
CA LYS A 329 9.40 -5.80 -6.38
C LYS A 329 9.08 -6.81 -7.47
N LEU A 330 10.05 -7.67 -7.82
CA LEU A 330 9.89 -8.70 -8.82
C LEU A 330 8.86 -9.76 -8.35
N HIS A 331 8.95 -10.19 -7.10
CA HIS A 331 7.97 -11.10 -6.51
C HIS A 331 6.55 -10.52 -6.53
N PHE A 332 6.40 -9.23 -6.24
CA PHE A 332 5.13 -8.53 -6.33
C PHE A 332 4.56 -8.52 -7.76
N LEU A 333 5.38 -8.21 -8.77
CA LEU A 333 4.97 -8.25 -10.18
C LEU A 333 4.55 -9.66 -10.64
N TRP A 334 5.30 -10.68 -10.22
CA TRP A 334 4.93 -12.08 -10.50
C TRP A 334 3.61 -12.48 -9.82
N GLY A 335 3.35 -11.96 -8.62
CA GLY A 335 2.07 -12.12 -7.94
C GLY A 335 0.91 -11.59 -8.79
N ILE A 336 1.04 -10.37 -9.32
CA ILE A 336 0.01 -9.76 -10.18
C ILE A 336 -0.27 -10.62 -11.42
N ILE A 337 0.78 -11.14 -12.08
CA ILE A 337 0.60 -11.99 -13.27
C ILE A 337 -0.04 -13.33 -12.90
N ALA A 338 0.37 -13.93 -11.78
CA ALA A 338 -0.22 -15.17 -11.30
C ALA A 338 -1.71 -14.99 -10.95
N ASP A 339 -2.07 -13.87 -10.31
CA ASP A 339 -3.46 -13.54 -9.99
C ASP A 339 -4.27 -13.30 -11.26
N LEU A 340 -3.74 -12.54 -12.23
CA LEU A 340 -4.37 -12.35 -13.54
C LEU A 340 -4.61 -13.68 -14.26
N TYR A 341 -3.63 -14.57 -14.26
CA TYR A 341 -3.75 -15.90 -14.86
C TYR A 341 -4.85 -16.74 -14.19
N ASN A 342 -4.91 -16.73 -12.85
CA ASN A 342 -5.96 -17.40 -12.09
C ASN A 342 -7.35 -16.81 -12.40
N ASP A 343 -7.46 -15.48 -12.43
CA ASP A 343 -8.73 -14.80 -12.67
C ASP A 343 -9.25 -15.04 -14.10
N ILE A 344 -8.37 -15.06 -15.11
CA ILE A 344 -8.73 -15.45 -16.48
C ILE A 344 -9.32 -16.85 -16.50
N ALA A 345 -8.67 -17.81 -15.84
CA ALA A 345 -9.14 -19.19 -15.76
C ALA A 345 -10.52 -19.28 -15.11
N ILE A 346 -10.71 -18.57 -13.99
CA ILE A 346 -11.99 -18.51 -13.27
C ILE A 346 -13.12 -17.98 -14.17
N ILE A 347 -12.87 -16.89 -14.90
CA ILE A 347 -13.91 -16.31 -15.76
C ILE A 347 -14.19 -17.23 -16.97
N LYS A 348 -13.18 -17.94 -17.50
CA LYS A 348 -13.35 -18.96 -18.55
C LYS A 348 -13.94 -20.29 -18.06
N GLY A 349 -14.27 -20.42 -16.76
CA GLY A 349 -14.91 -21.60 -16.17
C GLY A 349 -13.95 -22.71 -15.76
N ILE A 350 -12.64 -22.44 -15.71
CA ILE A 350 -11.61 -23.36 -15.23
C ILE A 350 -11.34 -23.06 -13.76
N HIS A 351 -11.69 -24.00 -12.87
CA HIS A 351 -11.69 -23.77 -11.43
C HIS A 351 -10.33 -24.02 -10.74
N ASP A 352 -9.42 -24.75 -11.37
CA ASP A 352 -8.10 -25.02 -10.80
C ASP A 352 -7.00 -24.97 -11.87
N VAL A 353 -6.09 -24.01 -11.71
CA VAL A 353 -4.86 -23.88 -12.50
C VAL A 353 -3.61 -23.97 -11.63
N SER A 354 -3.74 -24.39 -10.37
CA SER A 354 -2.65 -24.46 -9.39
C SER A 354 -1.48 -25.31 -9.88
N GLY A 355 -1.77 -26.38 -10.64
CA GLY A 355 -0.76 -27.24 -11.27
C GLY A 355 0.07 -26.57 -12.37
N GLN A 356 -0.39 -25.45 -12.93
CA GLN A 356 0.32 -24.69 -13.98
C GLN A 356 1.13 -23.52 -13.41
N ILE A 357 0.87 -23.10 -12.16
CA ILE A 357 1.62 -22.02 -11.49
C ILE A 357 3.13 -22.29 -11.45
N PRO A 358 3.63 -23.51 -11.21
CA PRO A 358 5.07 -23.78 -11.29
C PRO A 358 5.66 -23.55 -12.69
N LYS A 359 4.89 -23.84 -13.75
CA LYS A 359 5.32 -23.59 -15.13
C LYS A 359 5.32 -22.09 -15.44
N LEU A 360 4.29 -21.37 -14.98
CA LEU A 360 4.26 -19.92 -15.09
C LEU A 360 5.49 -19.28 -14.40
N LYS A 361 5.86 -19.77 -13.21
CA LYS A 361 7.10 -19.33 -12.54
C LYS A 361 8.35 -19.64 -13.36
N GLN A 362 8.42 -20.78 -14.04
CA GLN A 362 9.55 -21.09 -14.94
C GLN A 362 9.62 -20.13 -16.14
N ILE A 363 8.46 -19.82 -16.75
CA ILE A 363 8.37 -18.85 -17.84
C ILE A 363 8.79 -17.46 -17.36
N LEU A 364 8.30 -17.02 -16.20
CA LEU A 364 8.69 -15.74 -15.60
C LEU A 364 10.18 -15.70 -15.22
N ASN A 365 10.81 -16.81 -14.85
CA ASN A 365 12.25 -16.84 -14.63
C ASN A 365 13.05 -16.67 -15.93
N ASN A 366 12.59 -17.31 -17.01
CA ASN A 366 13.17 -17.20 -18.35
C ASN A 366 12.36 -16.22 -19.20
N TYR A 367 12.12 -15.03 -18.63
CA TYR A 367 11.14 -14.10 -19.16
C TYR A 367 11.37 -13.79 -20.65
N ASP A 368 10.41 -14.20 -21.46
CA ASP A 368 10.21 -13.81 -22.85
C ASP A 368 8.76 -13.31 -22.97
N PHE A 369 8.56 -12.23 -23.71
CA PHE A 369 7.25 -11.60 -23.83
C PHE A 369 6.36 -12.28 -24.88
N ASP A 370 6.98 -12.75 -25.97
CA ASP A 370 6.31 -13.50 -27.04
C ASP A 370 6.06 -14.96 -26.61
#